data_AF-A0A2V6KHB0-F1
#
_entry.id   AF-A0A2V6KHB0-F1
#
_cell.length_a   1.000
_cell.length_b   1.000
_cell.length_c   1.000
_cell.angle_alpha   90.00
_cell.angle_beta   90.00
_cell.angle_gamma   90.00
#
_symmetry.space_group_name_H-M   'P 1'
#
loop_
_entity.id
_entity.type
_entity.pdbx_description
1 polymer ?
#
loop_
_entity_poly.entity_id
_entity_poly.type
_entity_poly.pdbx_seq_one_letter_code
_entity_poly.pdbx_strand_id
1 'polypeptide(L)' 'MLSVGRYSLPPMKADLLGQLIMTGVPGKELDGKTATLFRKVNPGAFILFGRNIESAPQLRKLIDDLRDLSEIEP' A
#
# COMPACT_ATOMS: atom_id res chain seq x y z
N MET A 1 -32.14 15.10 -31.76
CA MET A 1 -31.87 15.34 -30.33
C MET A 1 -31.38 14.02 -29.73
N LEU A 2 -30.06 13.77 -29.77
CA LEU A 2 -29.47 12.54 -29.22
C LEU A 2 -29.01 12.84 -27.79
N SER A 3 -29.65 12.21 -26.82
CA SER A 3 -29.27 12.28 -25.40
C SER A 3 -27.98 11.48 -25.20
N VAL A 4 -26.88 12.20 -24.97
CA VAL A 4 -25.60 11.58 -24.58
C VAL A 4 -25.76 11.09 -23.16
N GLY A 5 -25.92 9.77 -22.99
CA GLY A 5 -25.96 9.13 -21.69
C GLY A 5 -24.72 9.51 -20.89
N ARG A 6 -24.90 10.27 -19.82
CA ARG A 6 -23.84 10.57 -18.86
C ARG A 6 -23.50 9.27 -18.14
N TYR A 7 -22.39 8.64 -18.52
CA TYR A 7 -21.78 7.60 -17.69
C TYR A 7 -21.32 8.28 -16.40
N SER A 8 -22.16 8.24 -15.36
CA SER A 8 -21.72 8.61 -14.03
C SER A 8 -20.79 7.50 -13.56
N LEU A 9 -19.50 7.81 -13.48
CA LEU A 9 -18.56 6.91 -12.81
C LEU A 9 -19.09 6.65 -11.39
N PRO A 10 -19.08 5.39 -10.91
CA PRO A 10 -19.44 5.12 -9.53
C PRO A 10 -18.59 6.01 -8.61
N PRO A 11 -19.16 6.55 -7.52
CA PRO A 11 -18.40 7.37 -6.60
C PRO A 11 -17.18 6.57 -6.14
N MET A 12 -16.00 7.14 -6.36
CA MET A 12 -14.76 6.55 -5.88
C MET A 12 -14.88 6.45 -4.35
N LYS A 13 -14.84 5.23 -3.80
CA LYS A 13 -14.83 5.07 -2.35
C LYS A 13 -13.65 5.87 -1.80
N ALA A 14 -13.88 6.73 -0.82
CA ALA A 14 -12.82 7.54 -0.20
C ALA A 14 -11.64 6.67 0.29
N ASP A 15 -11.94 5.42 0.65
CA ASP A 15 -10.98 4.39 1.08
C ASP A 15 -9.97 3.99 -0.01
N LEU A 16 -10.20 4.37 -1.28
CA LEU A 16 -9.27 4.10 -2.40
C LEU A 16 -8.17 5.14 -2.55
N LEU A 17 -8.21 6.27 -1.85
CA LEU A 17 -7.18 7.31 -2.00
C LEU A 17 -5.79 6.80 -1.58
N GLY A 18 -5.73 5.95 -0.55
CA GLY A 18 -4.52 5.28 -0.12
C GLY A 18 -3.88 4.42 -1.23
N GLN A 19 -4.72 3.77 -2.05
CA GLN A 19 -4.27 2.89 -3.12
C GLN A 19 -3.54 3.63 -4.25
N LEU A 20 -3.62 4.96 -4.30
CA LEU A 20 -2.87 5.79 -5.25
C LEU A 20 -1.48 6.19 -4.74
N ILE A 21 -1.12 5.76 -3.52
CA ILE A 21 0.14 6.14 -2.87
C ILE A 21 1.11 4.97 -2.91
N MET A 22 2.33 5.25 -3.38
CA MET A 22 3.49 4.40 -3.16
C MET A 22 4.34 4.99 -2.03
N THR A 23 4.55 4.24 -0.95
CA THR A 23 5.28 4.73 0.23
C THR A 23 6.57 3.96 0.48
N GLY A 24 7.58 4.65 1.01
CA GLY A 24 8.81 4.01 1.49
C GLY A 24 8.62 3.29 2.83
N VAL A 25 9.52 2.35 3.12
CA VAL A 25 9.59 1.64 4.40
C VAL A 25 10.74 2.21 5.25
N PRO A 26 10.55 2.44 6.57
CA PRO A 26 11.54 3.11 7.40
C PRO A 26 12.78 2.27 7.71
N GLY A 27 12.64 0.94 7.83
CA GLY A 27 13.73 0.05 8.24
C GLY A 27 13.68 -1.33 7.59
N LYS A 28 14.49 -2.25 8.13
CA LYS A 28 14.60 -3.65 7.71
C LYS A 28 13.46 -4.52 8.23
N GLU A 29 12.77 -4.05 9.26
CA GLU A 29 11.69 -4.78 9.90
C GLU A 29 10.48 -3.87 10.04
N LEU A 30 9.30 -4.48 10.03
CA LEU A 30 8.05 -3.78 10.26
C LEU A 30 7.78 -3.68 11.77
N ASP A 31 7.88 -2.48 12.32
CA ASP A 31 7.50 -2.23 13.72
C ASP A 31 5.98 -1.96 13.86
N GLY A 32 5.48 -2.05 15.10
CA GLY A 32 4.05 -1.89 15.38
C GLY A 32 3.50 -0.50 15.07
N LYS A 33 4.33 0.55 15.17
CA LYS A 33 3.90 1.94 14.88
C LYS A 33 3.71 2.13 13.37
N THR A 34 4.67 1.65 12.59
CA THR A 34 4.66 1.65 11.14
C THR A 34 3.51 0.80 10.61
N ALA A 35 3.30 -0.39 11.20
CA ALA A 35 2.16 -1.23 10.83
C ALA A 35 0.81 -0.55 11.07
N THR A 36 0.66 0.14 12.20
CA THR A 36 -0.56 0.90 12.50
C THR A 36 -0.79 2.03 11.49
N LEU A 37 0.28 2.73 11.09
CA LEU A 37 0.20 3.77 10.08
C LEU A 37 -0.18 3.20 8.71
N PHE A 38 0.45 2.11 8.28
CA PHE A 38 0.18 1.50 6.98
C PHE A 38 -1.25 0.95 6.87
N ARG A 39 -1.80 0.35 7.94
CA ARG A 39 -3.23 -0.03 7.96
C ARG A 39 -4.16 1.16 7.82
N LYS A 40 -3.82 2.30 8.45
CA LYS A 40 -4.64 3.52 8.37
C LYS A 40 -4.57 4.17 6.98
N VAL A 41 -3.38 4.19 6.37
CA VAL A 41 -3.16 4.81 5.05
C VAL A 41 -3.62 3.90 3.92
N ASN A 42 -3.52 2.58 4.09
CA ASN A 42 -3.77 1.55 3.08
C ASN A 42 -3.10 1.88 1.72
N PRO A 43 -1.76 1.98 1.69
CA PRO A 43 -1.03 2.31 0.47
C PRO A 43 -1.21 1.22 -0.59
N GLY A 44 -1.22 1.62 -1.86
CA GLY A 44 -1.30 0.67 -2.97
C GLY A 44 0.03 0.05 -3.36
N ALA A 45 1.16 0.62 -2.90
CA ALA A 45 2.49 0.08 -3.16
C ALA A 45 3.50 0.45 -2.07
N PHE A 46 4.52 -0.40 -1.91
CA PHE A 46 5.69 -0.14 -1.08
C PHE A 46 6.95 -0.07 -1.95
N ILE A 47 7.80 0.94 -1.70
CA ILE A 47 9.13 1.03 -2.31
C ILE A 47 10.22 0.75 -1.27
N LEU A 48 11.12 -0.18 -1.61
CA LEU A 48 12.26 -0.55 -0.78
C LEU A 48 13.56 0.05 -1.33
N PHE A 49 14.42 0.51 -0.42
CA PHE A 49 15.76 1.02 -0.71
C PHE A 49 16.82 0.15 -0.02
N GLY A 50 18.10 0.40 -0.31
CA GLY A 50 19.21 -0.36 0.29
C GLY A 50 19.20 -0.41 1.83
N ARG A 51 18.66 0.63 2.50
CA ARG A 51 18.51 0.64 3.97
C ARG A 51 17.51 -0.40 4.51
N ASN A 52 16.63 -0.93 3.66
CA ASN A 52 15.60 -1.91 4.01
C ASN A 52 16.08 -3.37 3.83
N ILE A 53 17.27 -3.57 3.25
CA ILE A 53 17.77 -4.88 2.83
C ILE A 53 19.04 -5.20 3.62
N GLU A 54 19.07 -6.39 4.22
CA GLU A 54 20.22 -6.94 4.94
C GLU A 54 20.59 -8.35 4.48
N SER A 55 19.59 -9.22 4.37
CA SER A 55 19.77 -10.60 3.91
C SER A 55 18.50 -11.09 3.22
N ALA A 56 18.60 -12.17 2.41
CA ALA A 56 17.43 -12.74 1.74
C ALA A 56 16.33 -13.19 2.71
N PRO A 57 16.61 -13.88 3.84
CA PRO A 57 15.58 -14.24 4.83
C PRO A 57 14.91 -13.02 5.48
N GLN A 58 15.71 -12.00 5.85
CA GLN A 58 15.17 -10.77 6.42
C GLN A 58 14.27 -10.04 5.42
N LEU A 59 14.71 -9.90 4.17
CA LEU A 59 13.92 -9.25 3.13
C LEU A 59 12.63 -10.01 2.85
N ARG A 60 12.67 -11.35 2.83
CA ARG A 60 11.46 -12.17 2.67
C ARG A 60 10.48 -11.89 3.79
N LYS A 61 10.94 -11.90 5.05
CA LYS A 61 10.09 -11.57 6.20
C LYS A 61 9.47 -10.18 6.08
N LEU A 62 10.26 -9.17 5.71
CA LEU A 62 9.75 -7.81 5.54
C LEU A 62 8.67 -7.73 4.47
N ILE A 63 8.85 -8.39 3.32
CA ILE A 63 7.86 -8.40 2.24
C ILE A 63 6.58 -9.12 2.67
N ASP A 64 6.70 -10.27 3.36
CA ASP A 64 5.55 -11.00 3.90
C ASP A 64 4.77 -10.15 4.91
N ASP A 65 5.48 -9.52 5.86
CA ASP A 65 4.88 -8.63 6.86
C ASP A 65 4.13 -7.45 6.21
N LEU A 66 4.64 -6.86 5.12
CA LEU A 66 3.98 -5.75 4.40
C LEU A 66 2.76 -6.23 3.61
N ARG A 67 2.85 -7.42 3.00
CA ARG A 67 1.74 -8.04 2.26
C ARG A 67 0.57 -8.35 3.20
N ASP A 68 0.85 -8.84 4.40
CA ASP A 68 -0.16 -9.16 5.42
C ASP A 68 -0.92 -7.94 5.96
N LEU A 69 -0.40 -6.72 5.74
CA LEU A 69 -1.11 -5.49 6.10
C LEU A 69 -2.09 -5.00 5.03
N SER A 70 -1.99 -5.53 3.82
CA SER A 70 -2.65 -4.97 2.65
C SER A 70 -3.95 -5.72 2.36
N GLU A 71 -5.07 -4.99 2.29
CA GLU A 71 -6.38 -5.60 1.98
C GLU A 71 -6.50 -5.98 0.50
N ILE A 72 -5.84 -5.20 -0.36
CA ILE A 72 -5.65 -5.47 -1.78
C ILE A 72 -4.16 -5.76 -1.93
N GLU A 73 -3.82 -6.82 -2.66
CA GLU A 73 -2.41 -7.14 -2.90
C GLU A 73 -1.72 -6.00 -3.65
N PRO A 74 -0.67 -5.39 -3.07
CA PRO A 74 0.04 -4.25 -3.64
C PRO A 74 1.14 -4.64 -4.65
#